data_AF-A0A7C1KQS4-F1
#
_entry.id   AF-A0A7C1KQS4-F1
#
_cell.length_a   1.000
_cell.length_b   1.000
_cell.length_c   1.000
_cell.angle_alpha   90.00
_cell.angle_beta   90.00
_cell.angle_gamma   90.00
#
_symmetry.space_group_name_H-M   'P 1'
#
loop_
_entity.id
_entity.type
_entity.pdbx_description
1 polymer ?
#
loop_
_entity_poly.entity_id
_entity_poly.type
_entity_poly.pdbx_seq_one_letter_code
_entity_poly.pdbx_strand_id
1 'polypeptide(L)' 'NAIPYDEKPPAITSGIRLGTPCVTTRGMKEAEMVEIASIIDSVINNSNDESGLRELRERTASLCKSFPLY' A
#
# COMPACT_ATOMS: atom_id res chain seq x y z
N ASN A 1 -7.27 0.86 -11.40
CA ASN A 1 -7.98 2.13 -11.64
C ASN A 1 -7.50 2.69 -12.97
N ALA A 2 -8.42 3.04 -13.88
CA ALA A 2 -8.04 3.64 -15.15
C ALA A 2 -7.42 5.03 -14.92
N ILE A 3 -6.42 5.36 -15.74
CA ILE A 3 -5.81 6.70 -15.83
C ILE A 3 -6.33 7.43 -17.08
N PRO A 4 -6.15 8.75 -17.21
CA PRO A 4 -6.48 9.45 -18.44
C PRO A 4 -5.77 8.79 -19.64
N TYR A 5 -6.53 8.47 -20.69
CA TYR A 5 -6.03 7.81 -21.90
C TYR A 5 -5.36 6.43 -21.66
N ASP A 6 -5.83 5.67 -20.65
CA ASP A 6 -5.31 4.32 -20.36
C ASP A 6 -5.44 3.38 -21.58
N GLU A 7 -4.32 2.88 -22.07
CA GLU A 7 -4.28 1.93 -23.19
C GLU A 7 -4.76 0.53 -22.79
N LYS A 8 -4.73 0.21 -21.49
CA LYS A 8 -5.14 -1.11 -21.00
C LYS A 8 -6.65 -1.21 -20.88
N PRO A 9 -7.22 -2.42 -21.11
CA PRO A 9 -8.65 -2.66 -20.90
C PRO A 9 -9.09 -2.32 -19.45
N PRO A 10 -10.36 -1.95 -19.24
CA PRO A 10 -10.90 -1.62 -17.92
C PRO A 10 -10.72 -2.70 -16.85
N ALA A 11 -10.55 -3.96 -17.24
CA ALA A 11 -10.33 -5.08 -16.34
C ALA A 11 -8.87 -5.20 -15.81
N ILE A 12 -7.90 -4.55 -16.48
CA ILE A 12 -6.47 -4.61 -16.11
C ILE A 12 -6.03 -3.27 -15.53
N THR A 13 -6.26 -2.17 -16.27
CA THR A 13 -5.89 -0.79 -15.91
C THR A 13 -4.39 -0.56 -15.62
N SER A 14 -3.98 0.71 -15.63
CA SER A 14 -2.58 1.12 -15.41
C SER A 14 -2.34 1.91 -14.13
N GLY A 15 -3.37 2.19 -13.32
CA GLY A 15 -3.25 3.02 -12.11
C GLY A 15 -3.80 2.40 -10.84
N ILE A 16 -3.40 2.95 -9.70
CA ILE A 16 -3.93 2.65 -8.36
C ILE A 16 -4.59 3.89 -7.76
N ARG A 17 -5.61 3.71 -6.92
CA ARG A 17 -6.25 4.80 -6.17
C ARG A 17 -6.11 4.51 -4.68
N LEU A 18 -5.47 5.43 -3.97
CA LEU A 18 -5.22 5.33 -2.54
C LEU A 18 -6.13 6.30 -1.78
N GLY A 19 -6.52 5.93 -0.57
CA GLY A 19 -7.33 6.75 0.31
C GLY A 19 -6.92 6.58 1.77
N THR A 20 -6.94 7.66 2.52
CA THR A 20 -6.56 7.73 3.94
C THR A 20 -7.68 7.43 4.96
N PRO A 21 -9.01 7.49 4.66
CA PRO A 21 -10.03 7.40 5.71
C PRO A 21 -9.93 6.22 6.66
N CYS A 22 -9.57 5.03 6.16
CA CYS A 22 -9.46 3.82 6.98
C CYS A 22 -8.31 3.91 8.00
N VAL A 23 -7.13 4.36 7.55
CA VAL A 23 -5.95 4.44 8.40
C VAL A 23 -6.03 5.60 9.39
N THR A 24 -6.59 6.74 8.99
CA THR A 24 -6.81 7.87 9.90
C THR A 24 -7.86 7.56 10.97
N THR A 25 -8.91 6.81 10.64
CA THR A 25 -9.90 6.34 11.64
C THR A 25 -9.29 5.40 12.67
N ARG A 26 -8.23 4.66 12.28
CA ARG A 26 -7.45 3.79 13.18
C ARG A 26 -6.39 4.55 13.99
N GLY A 27 -6.30 5.87 13.88
CA GLY A 27 -5.37 6.70 14.64
C GLY A 27 -3.99 6.89 14.01
N MET A 28 -3.75 6.38 12.79
CA MET A 28 -2.52 6.62 12.04
C MET A 28 -2.43 8.09 11.60
N LYS A 29 -1.20 8.61 11.57
CA LYS A 29 -0.86 9.99 11.23
C LYS A 29 0.13 10.04 10.07
N GLU A 30 0.74 11.21 9.87
CA GLU A 30 1.65 11.49 8.76
C GLU A 30 2.86 10.55 8.74
N ALA A 31 3.41 10.20 9.91
CA ALA A 31 4.56 9.29 10.00
C ALA A 31 4.22 7.89 9.47
N GLU A 32 3.07 7.35 9.84
CA GLU A 32 2.61 6.06 9.33
C GLU A 32 2.26 6.12 7.85
N MET A 33 1.78 7.26 7.34
CA MET A 33 1.54 7.43 5.90
C MET A 33 2.84 7.41 5.08
N VAL A 34 3.94 7.97 5.60
CA VAL A 34 5.27 7.87 4.96
C VAL A 34 5.71 6.41 4.91
N GLU A 35 5.51 5.68 6.00
CA GLU A 35 5.83 4.26 6.09
C GLU A 35 5.01 3.41 5.09
N ILE A 36 3.70 3.64 5.00
CA ILE A 36 2.82 2.98 4.05
C ILE A 36 3.27 3.26 2.60
N ALA A 37 3.62 4.51 2.29
CA ALA A 37 4.11 4.88 0.97
C ALA A 37 5.44 4.18 0.64
N SER A 38 6.37 4.10 1.61
CA SER A 38 7.65 3.40 1.47
C SER A 38 7.46 1.90 1.20
N ILE A 39 6.52 1.26 1.90
CA ILE A 39 6.19 -0.16 1.67
C ILE A 39 5.61 -0.35 0.26
N ILE A 40 4.66 0.49 -0.15
CA ILE A 40 4.03 0.41 -1.48
C ILE A 40 5.10 0.54 -2.59
N ASP A 41 5.96 1.55 -2.48
CA ASP A 41 7.06 1.77 -3.44
C ASP A 41 8.01 0.57 -3.51
N SER A 42 8.37 0.01 -2.35
CA SER A 42 9.25 -1.16 -2.28
C SER A 42 8.63 -2.40 -2.95
N VAL A 43 7.32 -2.62 -2.79
CA VAL A 43 6.60 -3.72 -3.45
C VAL A 43 6.55 -3.53 -4.96
N ILE A 44 6.31 -2.31 -5.44
CA ILE A 44 6.25 -2.00 -6.88
C ILE A 44 7.61 -2.26 -7.53
N ASN A 45 8.71 -1.84 -6.89
CA ASN A 45 10.05 -1.97 -7.44
C ASN A 45 10.63 -3.39 -7.35
N ASN A 46 10.14 -4.22 -6.41
CA ASN A 46 10.68 -5.55 -6.13
C ASN A 46 9.62 -6.66 -6.22
N SER A 47 8.65 -6.53 -7.12
CA SER A 47 7.48 -7.41 -7.19
C SER A 47 7.77 -8.90 -7.44
N ASN A 48 9.00 -9.23 -7.87
CA ASN A 48 9.43 -10.59 -8.16
C ASN A 48 10.35 -11.19 -7.07
N ASP A 49 10.71 -10.41 -6.04
CA ASP A 49 11.53 -10.87 -4.92
C ASP A 49 10.63 -11.43 -3.79
N GLU A 50 10.39 -12.74 -3.83
CA GLU A 50 9.54 -13.40 -2.82
C GLU A 50 10.05 -13.23 -1.38
N SER A 51 11.36 -13.11 -1.18
CA SER A 51 11.95 -12.91 0.14
C SER A 51 11.64 -11.51 0.65
N GLY A 52 11.95 -10.48 -0.16
CA GLY A 52 11.64 -9.09 0.17
C GLY A 52 10.14 -8.87 0.38
N LEU A 53 9.28 -9.51 -0.41
CA LEU A 53 7.83 -9.43 -0.23
C LEU A 53 7.35 -10.03 1.11
N ARG A 54 8.02 -11.07 1.63
CA ARG A 54 7.71 -11.62 2.96
C ARG A 54 8.07 -10.62 4.07
N GLU A 55 9.23 -9.98 3.97
CA GLU A 55 9.66 -8.95 4.93
C GLU A 55 8.70 -7.75 4.92
N LEU A 56 8.35 -7.24 3.73
CA LEU A 56 7.41 -6.13 3.58
C LEU A 56 6.01 -6.47 4.12
N ARG A 57 5.58 -7.73 3.99
CA ARG A 57 4.33 -8.22 4.58
C ARG A 57 4.39 -8.23 6.11
N GLU A 58 5.49 -8.68 6.70
CA GLU A 58 5.69 -8.65 8.15
C GLU A 58 5.71 -7.22 8.69
N ARG A 59 6.41 -6.31 8.00
CA ARG A 59 6.47 -4.88 8.31
C ARG A 59 5.07 -4.24 8.30
N THR A 60 4.27 -4.54 7.26
CA THR A 60 2.86 -4.11 7.16
C THR A 60 2.00 -4.67 8.29
N ALA A 61 2.19 -5.95 8.64
CA ALA A 61 1.44 -6.59 9.72
C ALA A 61 1.78 -6.00 11.08
N SER A 62 3.06 -5.69 11.32
CA SER A 62 3.52 -5.02 12.53
C SER A 62 2.88 -3.63 12.68
N LEU A 63 2.92 -2.82 11.62
CA LEU A 63 2.25 -1.52 11.58
C LEU A 63 0.76 -1.64 11.90
N CYS A 64 0.06 -2.58 11.26
CA CYS A 64 -1.36 -2.81 11.53
C CYS A 64 -1.65 -3.22 12.99
N LYS A 65 -0.77 -4.02 13.61
CA LYS A 65 -0.94 -4.45 15.02
C LYS A 65 -0.81 -3.31 16.01
N SER A 66 0.00 -2.28 15.70
CA SER A 66 0.13 -1.09 16.55
C SER A 66 -1.13 -0.22 16.58
N PHE A 67 -2.03 -0.38 15.61
CA PHE A 67 -3.28 0.38 15.48
C PHE A 67 -4.48 -0.58 15.39
N PRO A 68 -4.88 -1.23 16.49
CA PRO A 68 -5.98 -2.19 16.50
C PRO A 68 -7.30 -1.53 16.09
N LEU A 69 -8.21 -2.33 15.53
CA LEU A 69 -9.53 -1.86 15.07
C LEU A 69 -10.54 -1.69 16.22
N TYR A 70 -10.31 -2.36 17.35
CA TYR A 70 -11.16 -2.39 18.55
C TYR A 70 -10.30 -2.57 19.81
#